data_AF-A0A7S0ESS5-F1
#
_entry.id   AF-A0A7S0ESS5-F1
#
_cell.length_a   1.000
_cell.length_b   1.000
_cell.length_c   1.000
_cell.angle_alpha   90.00
_cell.angle_beta   90.00
_cell.angle_gamma   90.00
#
_symmetry.space_group_name_H-M   'P 1'
#
loop_
_entity.id
_entity.type
_entity.pdbx_description
1 polymer ?
#
loop_
_entity_poly.entity_id
_entity_poly.type
_entity_poly.pdbx_seq_one_letter_code
_entity_poly.pdbx_strand_id
1 'polypeptide(L)'
;WLAIKLIHNQADLTLVTSPQLKEEFVERGIERVEVWRKGIDTESFNPKWRNEDTRRMLTDGNPEDMLLLYVGRLGKEKRIQDLRAVLDANPDVRLAIVGTGPYEKDLKQLFEGTNTVFTGVLRGE
;
A
#
# COMPACT_ATOMS: atom_id res chain seq x y z
N TRP A 1 -20.79 16.31 5.10
CA TRP A 1 -20.10 17.62 5.14
C TRP A 1 -20.51 18.52 6.28
N LEU A 2 -21.80 18.86 6.45
CA LEU A 2 -22.23 19.72 7.57
C LEU A 2 -21.78 19.17 8.94
N ALA A 3 -22.02 17.89 9.21
CA ALA A 3 -21.58 17.26 10.47
C ALA A 3 -20.05 17.29 10.66
N ILE A 4 -19.28 16.98 9.61
CA ILE A 4 -17.82 17.02 9.62
C ILE A 4 -17.35 18.44 9.96
N LYS A 5 -17.88 19.47 9.29
CA LYS A 5 -17.54 20.87 9.56
C LYS A 5 -17.86 21.27 11.01
N LEU A 6 -19.05 20.94 11.50
CA LEU A 6 -19.46 21.27 12.87
C LEU A 6 -18.55 20.63 13.92
N ILE A 7 -18.14 19.37 13.71
CA ILE A 7 -17.25 18.67 14.65
C ILE A 7 -15.85 19.25 14.59
N HIS A 8 -15.28 19.40 13.39
CA HIS A 8 -13.91 19.86 13.23
C HIS A 8 -13.72 21.33 13.66
N ASN A 9 -14.72 22.19 13.45
CA ASN A 9 -14.64 23.60 13.88
C ASN A 9 -14.81 23.78 15.41
N GLN A 10 -15.12 22.72 16.15
CA GLN A 10 -15.05 22.73 17.63
C GLN A 10 -13.66 22.36 18.15
N ALA A 11 -12.79 21.78 17.32
CA ALA A 11 -11.43 21.42 17.72
C ALA A 11 -10.48 22.63 17.68
N ASP A 12 -9.48 22.63 18.56
CA ASP A 12 -8.38 23.60 18.54
C ASP A 12 -7.52 23.45 17.27
N LEU A 13 -7.36 22.21 16.78
CA LEU A 13 -6.60 21.89 15.58
C LEU A 13 -7.14 20.60 14.94
N THR A 14 -7.35 20.63 13.63
CA THR A 14 -7.63 19.45 12.82
C THR A 14 -6.38 19.03 12.07
N LEU A 15 -5.94 17.78 12.28
CA LEU A 15 -4.76 17.24 11.62
C LEU A 15 -5.16 16.29 10.49
N VAL A 16 -4.74 16.63 9.27
CA VAL A 16 -4.94 15.81 8.07
C VAL A 16 -3.62 15.20 7.61
N THR A 17 -3.70 14.15 6.78
CA THR A 17 -2.51 13.37 6.42
C THR A 17 -1.87 13.76 5.08
N SER A 18 -2.45 14.72 4.36
CA SER A 18 -1.93 15.20 3.08
C SER A 18 -2.32 16.67 2.83
N PRO A 19 -1.52 17.41 2.04
CA PRO A 19 -1.87 18.76 1.60
C PRO A 19 -3.19 18.83 0.82
N GLN A 20 -3.47 17.85 -0.02
CA GLN A 20 -4.70 17.80 -0.82
C GLN A 20 -5.95 17.72 0.07
N LEU A 21 -5.88 16.95 1.15
CA LEU A 21 -6.98 16.86 2.10
C LEU A 21 -7.13 18.15 2.92
N LYS A 22 -6.02 18.87 3.20
CA LYS A 22 -6.05 20.20 3.82
C LYS A 22 -6.79 21.18 2.93
N GLU A 23 -6.46 21.23 1.64
CA GLU A 23 -7.13 22.08 0.65
C GLU A 23 -8.63 21.77 0.59
N GLU A 24 -9.01 20.49 0.45
CA GLU A 24 -10.41 20.08 0.44
C GLU A 24 -11.16 20.50 1.72
N PHE A 25 -10.53 20.35 2.89
CA PHE A 25 -11.14 20.72 4.16
C PHE A 25 -11.34 22.25 4.28
N VAL A 26 -10.34 23.02 3.88
CA VAL A 26 -10.39 24.50 3.89
C VAL A 26 -11.45 25.00 2.91
N GLU A 27 -11.55 24.46 1.70
CA GLU A 27 -12.59 24.79 0.73
C GLU A 27 -14.00 24.50 1.26
N ARG A 28 -14.14 23.51 2.14
CA ARG A 28 -15.40 23.15 2.80
C ARG A 28 -15.68 23.99 4.06
N GLY A 29 -14.82 24.97 4.37
CA GLY A 29 -14.95 25.90 5.49
C GLY A 29 -14.59 25.29 6.84
N ILE A 30 -13.74 24.26 6.85
CA ILE A 30 -13.15 23.72 8.07
C ILE A 30 -11.94 24.57 8.43
N GLU A 31 -11.91 25.08 9.65
CA GLU A 31 -10.89 25.99 10.16
C GLU A 31 -9.77 25.25 10.89
N ARG A 32 -8.61 25.90 11.06
CA ARG A 32 -7.47 25.39 11.84
C ARG A 32 -7.06 23.98 11.41
N VAL A 33 -6.81 23.81 10.11
CA VAL A 33 -6.41 22.52 9.52
C VAL A 33 -4.91 22.52 9.24
N GLU A 34 -4.18 21.53 9.74
CA GLU A 34 -2.76 21.36 9.47
C GLU A 34 -2.39 19.96 9.00
N VAL A 35 -1.31 19.86 8.22
CA VAL A 35 -0.83 18.57 7.71
C VAL A 35 0.10 17.92 8.73
N TRP A 36 -0.34 16.79 9.30
CA TRP A 36 0.55 15.91 10.03
C TRP A 36 1.42 15.12 9.05
N ARG A 37 2.70 15.46 9.01
CA ARG A 37 3.68 14.73 8.19
C ARG A 37 3.94 13.37 8.82
N LYS A 38 3.72 12.30 8.04
CA LYS A 38 4.06 10.94 8.46
C LYS A 38 5.58 10.79 8.48
N GLY A 39 6.07 10.00 9.42
CA GLY A 39 7.47 9.57 9.49
C GLY A 39 7.62 8.10 9.15
N ILE A 40 8.85 7.69 8.85
CA ILE A 40 9.27 6.30 8.73
C ILE A 40 10.53 6.12 9.58
N ASP A 41 10.67 4.96 10.23
CA ASP A 41 11.89 4.61 10.95
C ASP A 41 12.98 4.23 9.95
N THR A 42 13.95 5.11 9.75
CA THR A 42 15.03 4.91 8.77
C THR A 42 16.07 3.90 9.20
N GLU A 43 16.07 3.43 10.45
CA GLU A 43 16.94 2.36 10.91
C GLU A 43 16.36 0.99 10.54
N SER A 44 15.06 0.81 10.76
CA SER A 44 14.36 -0.42 10.36
C SER A 44 14.06 -0.48 8.86
N PHE A 45 13.70 0.63 8.23
CA PHE A 45 13.46 0.71 6.79
C PHE A 45 14.70 1.21 6.05
N ASN A 46 15.71 0.33 5.99
CA ASN A 46 17.03 0.66 5.47
C ASN A 46 17.51 -0.37 4.42
N PRO A 47 18.11 0.06 3.29
CA PRO A 47 18.68 -0.85 2.29
C PRO A 47 19.72 -1.85 2.83
N LYS A 48 20.35 -1.56 3.98
CA LYS A 48 21.30 -2.47 4.65
C LYS A 48 20.69 -3.84 4.98
N TRP A 49 19.37 -3.93 5.10
CA TRP A 49 18.63 -5.16 5.39
C TRP A 49 18.29 -5.98 4.14
N ARG A 50 18.86 -5.65 2.98
CA ARG A 50 18.69 -6.46 1.77
C ARG A 50 19.16 -7.90 2.04
N ASN A 51 18.29 -8.87 1.73
CA ASN A 51 18.52 -10.29 1.94
C ASN A 51 18.18 -11.08 0.65
N GLU A 52 19.10 -11.95 0.22
CA GLU A 52 18.96 -12.74 -1.01
C GLU A 52 17.92 -13.87 -0.89
N ASP A 53 17.72 -14.44 0.29
CA ASP A 53 16.66 -15.43 0.53
C ASP A 53 15.28 -14.79 0.44
N THR A 54 15.10 -13.60 1.04
CA THR A 54 13.87 -12.80 0.88
C THR A 54 13.63 -12.45 -0.58
N ARG A 55 14.69 -12.07 -1.32
CA ARG A 55 14.60 -11.79 -2.75
C ARG A 55 14.15 -13.03 -3.53
N ARG A 56 14.75 -14.20 -3.30
CA ARG A 56 14.36 -15.46 -3.94
C ARG A 56 12.92 -15.86 -3.61
N MET A 57 12.51 -15.73 -2.36
CA MET A 57 11.13 -16.01 -1.93
C MET A 57 10.12 -15.11 -2.66
N LEU A 58 10.35 -13.80 -2.69
CA LEU A 58 9.45 -12.85 -3.34
C LEU A 58 9.41 -13.00 -4.87
N THR A 59 10.46 -13.59 -5.45
CA THR A 59 10.59 -13.82 -6.91
C THR A 59 10.33 -15.27 -7.31
N ASP A 60 9.81 -16.11 -6.42
CA ASP A 60 9.57 -17.53 -6.73
C ASP A 60 10.80 -18.23 -7.33
N GLY A 61 11.97 -17.98 -6.73
CA GLY A 61 13.25 -18.55 -7.14
C GLY A 61 13.99 -17.85 -8.29
N ASN A 62 13.47 -16.73 -8.82
CA ASN A 62 14.04 -16.02 -9.97
C ASN A 62 14.55 -14.62 -9.58
N PRO A 63 15.63 -14.52 -8.79
CA PRO A 63 16.05 -13.26 -8.14
C PRO A 63 16.49 -12.16 -9.12
N GLU A 64 16.85 -12.51 -10.35
CA GLU A 64 17.28 -11.55 -11.39
C GLU A 64 16.09 -10.86 -12.09
N ASP A 65 14.88 -11.44 -12.01
CA ASP A 65 13.70 -10.90 -12.67
C ASP A 65 13.25 -9.56 -12.05
N MET A 66 12.58 -8.75 -12.86
CA MET A 66 11.93 -7.54 -12.36
C MET A 66 10.81 -7.91 -11.39
N LEU A 67 10.88 -7.37 -10.17
CA LEU A 67 9.90 -7.62 -9.11
C LEU A 67 9.05 -6.38 -8.86
N LEU A 68 7.74 -6.51 -9.10
CA LEU A 68 6.72 -5.63 -8.52
C LEU A 68 6.38 -6.13 -7.11
N LEU A 69 6.32 -5.21 -6.16
CA LEU A 69 6.02 -5.53 -4.77
C LEU A 69 4.80 -4.73 -4.32
N TYR A 70 3.78 -5.43 -3.85
CA TYR A 70 2.68 -4.87 -3.08
C TYR A 70 2.82 -5.29 -1.62
N VAL A 71 2.79 -4.32 -0.69
CA VAL A 71 2.77 -4.57 0.75
C VAL A 71 1.58 -3.86 1.37
N GLY A 72 0.67 -4.62 1.99
CA GLY A 72 -0.48 -4.03 2.68
C GLY A 72 -1.64 -5.00 2.88
N ARG A 73 -2.73 -4.47 3.46
CA ARG A 73 -3.97 -5.22 3.65
C ARG A 73 -4.64 -5.49 2.31
N LEU A 74 -5.03 -6.75 2.07
CA LEU A 74 -5.72 -7.16 0.85
C LEU A 74 -7.21 -6.80 0.91
N GLY A 75 -7.50 -5.53 0.64
CA GLY A 75 -8.85 -4.97 0.58
C GLY A 75 -9.23 -4.51 -0.82
N LYS A 76 -10.52 -4.56 -1.15
CA LYS A 76 -11.05 -4.16 -2.47
C LYS A 76 -10.76 -2.68 -2.77
N GLU A 77 -10.73 -1.84 -1.74
CA GLU A 77 -10.39 -0.42 -1.82
C GLU A 77 -8.96 -0.15 -2.29
N LYS A 78 -8.07 -1.15 -2.20
CA LYS A 78 -6.67 -1.06 -2.64
C LYS A 78 -6.49 -1.31 -4.13
N ARG A 79 -7.55 -1.76 -4.82
CA ARG A 79 -7.57 -1.97 -6.27
C ARG A 79 -6.40 -2.82 -6.79
N ILE A 80 -5.99 -3.82 -6.01
CA ILE A 80 -4.84 -4.69 -6.36
C ILE A 80 -5.09 -5.44 -7.67
N GLN A 81 -6.35 -5.71 -8.01
CA GLN A 81 -6.74 -6.33 -9.28
C GLN A 81 -6.25 -5.57 -10.51
N ASP A 82 -6.04 -4.25 -10.41
CA ASP A 82 -5.60 -3.43 -11.54
C ASP A 82 -4.17 -3.80 -11.98
N LEU A 83 -3.38 -4.43 -11.10
CA LEU A 83 -2.04 -4.95 -11.42
C LEU A 83 -2.07 -6.12 -12.42
N ARG A 84 -3.23 -6.78 -12.61
CA ARG A 84 -3.37 -7.87 -13.57
C ARG A 84 -3.03 -7.41 -14.99
N ALA A 85 -3.54 -6.26 -15.40
CA ALA A 85 -3.25 -5.69 -16.72
C ALA A 85 -1.76 -5.36 -16.92
N VAL A 86 -1.05 -5.01 -15.84
CA VAL A 86 0.40 -4.78 -15.88
C VAL A 86 1.15 -6.08 -16.14
N LEU A 87 0.76 -7.17 -15.48
CA LEU A 87 1.36 -8.49 -15.69
C LEU A 87 1.04 -9.05 -17.08
N ASP A 88 -0.20 -8.90 -17.55
CA ASP A 88 -0.59 -9.37 -18.88
C ASP A 88 0.20 -8.64 -19.99
N ALA A 89 0.54 -7.36 -19.78
CA ALA A 89 1.37 -6.57 -20.70
C ALA A 89 2.88 -6.83 -20.58
N ASN A 90 3.34 -7.43 -19.47
CA ASN A 90 4.76 -7.63 -19.17
C ASN A 90 4.99 -9.05 -18.61
N PRO A 91 5.04 -10.09 -19.47
CA PRO A 91 5.14 -11.48 -19.03
C PRO A 91 6.39 -11.81 -18.19
N ASP A 92 7.48 -11.07 -18.38
CA ASP A 92 8.76 -11.28 -17.67
C ASP A 92 8.80 -10.63 -16.28
N VAL A 93 7.74 -9.91 -15.90
CA VAL A 93 7.64 -9.25 -14.59
C VAL A 93 7.00 -10.20 -13.59
N ARG A 94 7.56 -10.25 -12.38
CA ARG A 94 6.99 -10.98 -11.25
C ARG A 94 6.32 -10.04 -10.27
N LEU A 95 5.25 -10.50 -9.62
CA LEU A 95 4.54 -9.76 -8.59
C LEU A 95 4.59 -10.50 -7.26
N ALA A 96 5.06 -9.85 -6.20
CA ALA A 96 4.87 -10.31 -4.83
C ALA A 96 3.79 -9.49 -4.13
N ILE A 97 2.84 -10.20 -3.51
CA ILE A 97 1.78 -9.63 -2.70
C ILE A 97 2.01 -10.06 -1.25
N VAL A 98 2.39 -9.10 -0.41
CA VAL A 98 2.68 -9.27 1.01
C VAL A 98 1.54 -8.69 1.85
N GLY A 99 0.96 -9.53 2.69
CA GLY A 99 -0.16 -9.22 3.57
C GLY A 99 -1.32 -10.18 3.39
N THR A 100 -2.38 -9.94 4.16
CA THR A 100 -3.64 -10.71 4.12
C THR A 100 -4.82 -9.75 4.17
N GLY A 101 -6.01 -10.25 3.88
CA GLY A 101 -7.21 -9.43 3.96
C GLY A 101 -8.45 -10.09 3.39
N PRO A 102 -9.62 -9.44 3.53
CA PRO A 102 -10.90 -10.00 3.12
C PRO A 102 -10.99 -10.28 1.61
N TYR A 103 -10.17 -9.63 0.79
CA TYR A 103 -10.17 -9.79 -0.67
C TYR A 103 -9.12 -10.79 -1.18
N GLU A 104 -8.43 -11.50 -0.28
CA GLU A 104 -7.33 -12.39 -0.63
C GLU A 104 -7.74 -13.54 -1.57
N LYS A 105 -8.87 -14.19 -1.31
CA LYS A 105 -9.35 -15.33 -2.14
C LYS A 105 -9.58 -14.91 -3.59
N ASP A 106 -10.27 -13.79 -3.78
CA ASP A 106 -10.60 -13.27 -5.11
C ASP A 106 -9.34 -12.85 -5.86
N LEU A 107 -8.36 -12.25 -5.17
CA LEU A 107 -7.07 -11.92 -5.75
C LEU A 107 -6.28 -13.17 -6.14
N LYS A 108 -6.21 -14.19 -5.27
CA LYS A 108 -5.53 -15.45 -5.60
C LYS A 108 -6.11 -16.06 -6.87
N GLN A 109 -7.44 -16.15 -6.97
CA GLN A 109 -8.10 -16.63 -8.18
C GLN A 109 -7.81 -15.76 -9.41
N LEU A 110 -7.82 -14.44 -9.26
CA LEU A 110 -7.55 -13.51 -10.35
C LEU A 110 -6.12 -13.62 -10.89
N PHE A 111 -5.14 -13.89 -10.03
CA PHE A 111 -3.73 -14.02 -10.37
C PHE A 111 -3.31 -15.48 -10.59
N GLU A 112 -4.26 -16.42 -10.69
CA GLU A 112 -3.94 -17.79 -11.09
C GLU A 112 -3.30 -17.80 -12.50
N GLY A 113 -2.22 -18.55 -12.63
CA GLY A 113 -1.46 -18.68 -13.88
C GLY A 113 -0.56 -17.49 -14.22
N THR A 114 -0.45 -16.47 -13.37
CA THR A 114 0.54 -15.39 -13.55
C THR A 114 1.78 -15.62 -12.70
N ASN A 115 2.85 -14.87 -12.99
CA ASN A 115 4.08 -14.86 -12.20
C ASN A 115 3.86 -14.10 -10.87
N THR A 116 2.99 -14.62 -10.00
CA THR A 116 2.56 -13.93 -8.77
C THR A 116 2.70 -14.81 -7.53
N VAL A 117 3.36 -14.28 -6.50
CA VAL A 117 3.52 -14.92 -5.20
C VAL A 117 2.68 -14.19 -4.15
N PHE A 118 1.89 -14.95 -3.39
CA PHE A 118 1.22 -14.47 -2.18
C PHE A 118 1.98 -15.00 -0.96
N THR A 119 2.63 -14.13 -0.20
CA THR A 119 3.44 -14.54 0.95
C THR A 119 2.65 -14.66 2.25
N GLY A 120 1.43 -14.12 2.28
CA GLY A 120 0.75 -13.81 3.54
C GLY A 120 1.50 -12.70 4.30
N VAL A 121 1.32 -12.64 5.62
CA VAL A 121 1.97 -11.63 6.47
C VAL A 121 3.44 -11.98 6.69
N LEU A 122 4.33 -11.07 6.34
CA LEU A 122 5.74 -11.11 6.70
C LEU A 122 6.02 -10.16 7.87
N ARG A 123 7.00 -10.51 8.70
CA ARG A 123 7.50 -9.67 9.80
C ARG A 123 8.99 -9.46 9.61
N GLY A 124 9.45 -8.23 9.84
CA GLY A 124 10.86 -7.96 10.05
C GLY A 124 11.28 -8.30 11.47
N GLU A 125 12.58 -8.39 11.69
CA GLU A 125 13.19 -8.37 13.02
C GLU A 125 13.17 -6.95 13.61
#